data_AF-A0A7U5XX46-F1
#
_entry.id   AF-A0A7U5XX46-F1
#
_cell.length_a   1.000
_cell.length_b   1.000
_cell.length_c   1.000
_cell.angle_alpha   90.00
_cell.angle_beta   90.00
_cell.angle_gamma   90.00
#
_symmetry.space_group_name_H-M   'P 1'
#
loop_
_entity.id
_entity.type
_entity.pdbx_description
1 polymer ?
#
loop_
_entity_poly.entity_id
_entity_poly.type
_entity_poly.pdbx_seq_one_letter_code
_entity_poly.pdbx_strand_id
1 'polypeptide(L)'
;MPVRRRALLAATCVVAYFFVSYAVIVFGPAGPVTFYATLPAQALVIAWNPVLGPLGLTEGSWLVAPTVPACIAIVLLYGALAYGAVLLAGARRGRGR
;
A
#
# COMPACT_ATOMS: atom_id res chain seq x y z
N MET A 1 -13.46 -21.32 -3.63
CA MET A 1 -13.69 -19.86 -3.63
C MET A 1 -13.52 -19.32 -5.05
N PRO A 2 -14.48 -18.53 -5.59
CA PRO A 2 -14.34 -17.91 -6.90
C PRO A 2 -13.14 -16.95 -6.92
N VAL A 3 -12.39 -16.93 -8.04
CA VAL A 3 -11.15 -16.13 -8.22
C VAL A 3 -11.38 -14.66 -7.88
N ARG A 4 -12.55 -14.11 -8.23
CA ARG A 4 -12.95 -12.74 -7.91
C ARG A 4 -12.99 -12.45 -6.40
N ARG A 5 -13.46 -13.39 -5.57
CA ARG A 5 -13.44 -13.24 -4.10
C ARG A 5 -12.01 -13.24 -3.55
N ARG A 6 -11.11 -14.06 -4.12
CA ARG A 6 -9.69 -14.08 -3.72
C ARG A 6 -8.99 -12.77 -4.08
N ALA A 7 -9.29 -12.22 -5.26
CA ALA A 7 -8.76 -10.94 -5.70
C ALA A 7 -9.25 -9.79 -4.80
N LEU A 8 -10.54 -9.78 -4.44
CA LEU A 8 -11.09 -8.81 -3.49
C LEU A 8 -10.42 -8.92 -2.12
N LEU A 9 -10.30 -10.14 -1.57
CA LEU A 9 -9.62 -10.36 -0.29
C LEU A 9 -8.17 -9.85 -0.33
N ALA A 10 -7.41 -10.15 -1.39
CA ALA A 10 -6.03 -9.67 -1.52
C ALA A 10 -5.96 -8.14 -1.57
N ALA A 11 -6.82 -7.49 -2.35
CA ALA A 11 -6.89 -6.03 -2.41
C ALA A 11 -7.26 -5.42 -1.05
N THR A 12 -8.26 -5.98 -0.37
CA THR A 12 -8.67 -5.54 0.96
C THR A 12 -7.55 -5.71 1.99
N CYS A 13 -6.83 -6.84 1.98
CA CYS A 13 -5.71 -7.06 2.88
C CYS A 13 -4.58 -6.06 2.64
N VAL A 14 -4.27 -5.73 1.38
CA VAL A 14 -3.26 -4.72 1.04
C VAL A 14 -3.70 -3.34 1.54
N VAL A 15 -4.93 -2.93 1.25
CA VAL A 15 -5.48 -1.64 1.70
C VAL A 15 -5.48 -1.55 3.22
N ALA A 16 -6.00 -2.58 3.90
CA ALA A 16 -6.04 -2.62 5.36
C ALA A 16 -4.64 -2.57 5.97
N TYR A 17 -3.67 -3.32 5.43
CA TYR A 17 -2.29 -3.28 5.88
C TYR A 17 -1.72 -1.86 5.83
N PHE A 18 -1.87 -1.15 4.70
CA PHE A 18 -1.36 0.21 4.58
C PHE A 18 -2.06 1.20 5.52
N PHE A 19 -3.38 1.11 5.68
CA PHE A 19 -4.12 1.95 6.64
C PHE A 19 -3.68 1.69 8.07
N VAL A 20 -3.51 0.42 8.46
CA VAL A 20 -3.03 0.05 9.80
C VAL A 20 -1.59 0.53 9.99
N SER A 21 -0.71 0.33 9.02
CA SER A 21 0.67 0.83 9.08
C SER A 21 0.73 2.35 9.24
N TYR A 22 -0.10 3.10 8.50
CA TYR A 22 -0.19 4.55 8.66
C TYR A 22 -0.70 4.94 10.04
N ALA A 23 -1.78 4.33 10.52
CA ALA A 23 -2.33 4.60 11.86
C ALA A 23 -1.31 4.30 12.95
N VAL A 24 -0.51 3.23 12.79
CA VAL A 24 0.55 2.85 13.72
C VAL A 24 1.74 3.82 13.68
N ILE A 25 2.10 4.37 12.51
CA ILE A 25 3.13 5.41 12.40
C ILE A 25 2.67 6.72 13.08
N VAL A 26 1.41 7.12 12.89
CA VAL A 26 0.89 8.43 13.34
C VAL A 26 0.45 8.40 14.81
N PHE A 27 -0.22 7.35 15.25
CA PHE A 27 -0.84 7.25 16.57
C PHE A 27 -0.28 6.14 17.46
N GLY A 28 0.57 5.27 16.91
CA GLY A 28 1.08 4.10 17.62
C GLY A 28 2.23 4.41 18.58
N PRO A 29 2.53 3.49 19.51
CA PRO A 29 3.68 3.63 20.40
C PRO A 29 4.99 3.59 19.61
N ALA A 30 5.86 4.56 19.86
CA ALA A 30 7.19 4.59 19.27
C ALA A 30 8.04 3.42 19.82
N GLY A 31 8.58 2.59 18.92
CA GLY A 31 9.39 1.45 19.31
C GLY A 31 9.87 0.63 18.10
N PRO A 32 10.85 -0.27 18.30
CA PRO A 32 11.45 -1.05 17.22
C PRO A 32 10.44 -1.97 16.53
N VAL A 33 9.48 -2.56 17.26
CA VAL A 33 8.43 -3.41 16.68
C VAL A 33 7.55 -2.63 15.70
N THR A 34 7.12 -1.42 16.10
CA THR A 34 6.37 -0.47 15.27
C THR A 34 7.16 -0.08 14.02
N PHE A 35 8.46 0.18 14.19
CA PHE A 35 9.35 0.52 13.08
C PHE A 35 9.45 -0.62 12.05
N TYR A 36 9.71 -1.86 12.49
CA TYR A 36 9.81 -3.01 11.58
C TYR A 36 8.48 -3.38 10.91
N ALA A 37 7.36 -3.28 11.63
CA ALA A 37 6.03 -3.58 11.10
C ALA A 37 5.59 -2.60 9.99
N THR A 38 6.09 -1.36 10.05
CA THR A 38 5.73 -0.27 9.14
C THR A 38 6.79 0.02 8.08
N LEU A 39 7.96 -0.60 8.20
CA LEU A 39 9.10 -0.45 7.30
C LEU A 39 8.75 -0.66 5.82
N PRO A 40 7.95 -1.68 5.44
CA PRO A 40 7.51 -1.83 4.04
C PRO A 40 6.69 -0.65 3.54
N ALA A 41 5.81 -0.08 4.38
CA ALA A 41 5.01 1.08 4.03
C ALA A 41 5.88 2.34 3.92
N GLN A 42 6.84 2.52 4.82
CA GLN A 42 7.81 3.63 4.78
C GLN A 42 8.70 3.56 3.54
N ALA A 43 9.20 2.38 3.18
CA ALA A 43 10.01 2.19 1.97
C ALA A 43 9.22 2.55 0.70
N LEU A 44 7.94 2.19 0.66
CA LEU A 44 7.06 2.52 -0.45
C LEU A 44 6.86 4.04 -0.56
N VAL A 45 6.61 4.70 0.56
CA VAL A 45 6.49 6.17 0.65
C VAL A 45 7.77 6.85 0.13
N ILE A 46 8.94 6.38 0.57
CA ILE A 46 10.24 6.91 0.12
C ILE A 46 10.40 6.75 -1.40
N ALA A 47 9.98 5.61 -1.96
CA ALA A 47 10.06 5.37 -3.39
C ALA A 47 9.18 6.32 -4.23
N TRP A 48 8.07 6.82 -3.66
CA TRP A 48 7.18 7.77 -4.34
C TRP A 48 7.60 9.24 -4.19
N ASN A 49 8.49 9.56 -3.25
CA ASN A 49 8.90 10.96 -3.00
C ASN A 49 9.48 11.71 -4.20
N PRO A 50 10.30 11.11 -5.09
CA PRO A 50 10.78 11.79 -6.29
C PRO A 50 9.64 12.24 -7.23
N VAL A 51 8.50 11.54 -7.19
CA VAL A 51 7.32 11.86 -8.01
C VAL A 51 6.41 12.86 -7.28
N LEU A 52 6.20 12.68 -5.98
CA LEU A 52 5.28 13.49 -5.18
C LEU A 52 5.84 14.85 -4.76
N GLY A 53 7.15 14.94 -4.54
CA GLY A 53 7.83 16.16 -4.11
C GLY A 53 7.64 17.32 -5.10
N PRO A 54 7.95 17.15 -6.40
CA PRO A 54 7.72 18.20 -7.41
C PRO A 54 6.26 18.62 -7.56
N LEU A 55 5.31 17.75 -7.17
CA LEU A 55 3.88 18.02 -7.22
C LEU A 55 3.35 18.74 -5.97
N GLY A 56 4.21 19.04 -4.98
CA GLY A 56 3.81 19.63 -3.72
C GLY A 56 2.95 18.71 -2.86
N LEU A 57 3.00 17.40 -3.12
CA LEU A 57 2.17 16.39 -2.45
C LEU A 57 2.86 15.77 -1.22
N THR A 58 3.85 16.46 -0.66
CA THR A 58 4.63 16.00 0.49
C THR A 58 4.63 17.04 1.61
N GLU A 59 4.66 16.59 2.86
CA GLU A 59 4.49 17.46 4.05
C GLU A 59 5.79 18.13 4.52
N GLY A 60 6.91 17.95 3.81
CA GLY A 60 8.17 18.66 4.07
C GLY A 60 8.90 18.34 5.39
N SER A 61 8.38 17.42 6.21
CA SER A 61 9.03 16.97 7.44
C SER A 61 10.09 15.87 7.18
N TRP A 62 10.89 15.57 8.20
CA TRP A 62 12.15 14.77 8.18
C TRP A 62 12.09 13.36 7.56
N LEU A 63 10.89 12.82 7.36
CA LEU A 63 10.57 11.84 6.34
C LEU A 63 9.53 12.53 5.47
N VAL A 64 9.87 12.80 4.21
CA VAL A 64 8.97 13.45 3.25
C VAL A 64 7.73 12.56 3.12
N ALA A 65 6.75 12.80 3.99
CA ALA A 65 5.54 12.01 4.11
C ALA A 65 4.56 12.54 3.06
N PRO A 66 3.96 11.68 2.24
CA PRO A 66 2.93 12.08 1.30
C PRO A 66 1.77 12.67 2.09
N THR A 67 1.21 13.75 1.57
CA THR A 67 -0.08 14.27 2.06
C THR A 67 -1.11 13.14 2.12
N VAL A 68 -2.08 13.24 3.05
CA VAL A 68 -3.17 12.25 3.19
C VAL A 68 -3.82 11.87 1.85
N PRO A 69 -4.12 12.81 0.91
CA PRO A 69 -4.65 12.47 -0.41
C PRO A 69 -3.71 11.62 -1.27
N ALA A 70 -2.41 11.91 -1.26
CA ALA A 70 -1.41 11.13 -1.98
C ALA A 70 -1.27 9.71 -1.40
N CYS A 71 -1.31 9.58 -0.06
CA CYS A 71 -1.37 8.28 0.61
C CYS A 71 -2.58 7.45 0.15
N ILE A 72 -3.78 8.04 0.09
CA ILE A 72 -5.00 7.35 -0.37
C ILE A 72 -4.83 6.89 -1.82
N ALA A 73 -4.32 7.74 -2.71
CA ALA A 73 -4.10 7.40 -4.11
C ALA A 73 -3.14 6.21 -4.29
N ILE A 74 -2.02 6.21 -3.55
CA ILE A 74 -1.04 5.12 -3.53
C ILE A 74 -1.71 3.83 -3.06
N VAL A 75 -2.43 3.86 -1.93
CA VAL A 75 -3.09 2.68 -1.37
C VAL A 75 -4.11 2.09 -2.35
N LEU A 76 -4.92 2.93 -3.00
CA LEU A 76 -5.87 2.50 -4.02
C LEU A 76 -5.16 1.89 -5.23
N LEU A 77 -4.06 2.48 -5.69
CA LEU A 77 -3.25 1.96 -6.78
C LEU A 77 -2.71 0.56 -6.47
N TYR A 78 -2.09 0.36 -5.30
CA TYR A 78 -1.56 -0.96 -4.92
C TYR A 78 -2.67 -1.98 -4.66
N GLY A 79 -3.82 -1.56 -4.12
CA GLY A 79 -5.01 -2.41 -4.01
C GLY A 79 -5.50 -2.89 -5.38
N ALA A 80 -5.58 -1.99 -6.37
CA ALA A 80 -5.96 -2.32 -7.74
C ALA A 80 -4.95 -3.24 -8.43
N LEU A 81 -3.64 -3.01 -8.23
CA LEU A 81 -2.58 -3.87 -8.74
C LEU A 81 -2.66 -5.29 -8.14
N ALA A 82 -2.90 -5.42 -6.83
CA ALA A 82 -3.07 -6.70 -6.17
C ALA A 82 -4.32 -7.45 -6.70
N TYR A 83 -5.44 -6.76 -6.87
CA TYR A 83 -6.64 -7.32 -7.47
C TYR A 83 -6.37 -7.85 -8.88
N GLY A 84 -5.75 -7.03 -9.73
CA GLY A 84 -5.38 -7.38 -11.10
C GLY A 84 -4.43 -8.57 -11.17
N ALA A 85 -3.38 -8.59 -10.33
CA ALA A 85 -2.40 -9.66 -10.27
C ALA A 85 -3.05 -11.01 -9.93
N VAL A 86 -3.99 -11.03 -8.97
CA VAL A 86 -4.72 -12.26 -8.59
C VAL A 86 -5.66 -12.73 -9.70
N LEU A 87 -6.34 -11.80 -10.39
CA LEU A 87 -7.17 -12.15 -11.55
C LEU A 87 -6.33 -12.73 -12.69
N LEU A 88 -5.20 -12.10 -13.02
CA LEU A 88 -4.25 -12.56 -14.04
C LEU A 88 -3.66 -13.94 -13.70
N ALA A 89 -3.26 -14.14 -12.44
CA ALA A 89 -2.76 -15.44 -11.98
C ALA A 89 -3.84 -16.53 -12.03
N GLY A 90 -5.08 -16.19 -11.69
CA GLY A 90 -6.23 -17.10 -11.82
C GLY A 90 -6.54 -17.45 -13.28
N ALA A 91 -6.48 -16.49 -14.18
CA ALA A 91 -6.69 -16.70 -15.62
C ALA A 91 -5.60 -17.59 -16.25
N ARG A 92 -4.34 -17.41 -15.86
CA ARG A 92 -3.22 -18.25 -16.32
C ARG A 92 -3.36 -19.71 -15.88
N ARG A 93 -3.86 -19.97 -14.67
CA ARG A 93 -4.15 -21.33 -14.19
C ARG A 93 -5.34 -22.00 -14.89
N GLY A 94 -6.25 -21.22 -15.47
CA GLY A 94 -7.40 -21.73 -16.24
C GLY A 94 -7.05 -22.17 -17.66
N ARG A 95 -5.97 -21.64 -18.27
CA ARG A 95 -5.49 -22.01 -19.62
C ARG A 95 -4.61 -23.26 -19.68
N GLY A 96 -4.19 -23.78 -18.53
CA GLY A 96 -3.35 -24.99 -18.44
C GLY A 96 -4.14 -26.27 -18.14
N ARG A 97 -5.46 -26.23 -18.26
CA ARG A 97 -6.38 -27.37 -18.20
C ARG A 97 -7.15 -27.44 -19.50
#